data_AF-A0A843SY79-F1
#
_entry.id   AF-A0A843SY79-F1
#
_cell.length_a   1.000
_cell.length_b   1.000
_cell.length_c   1.000
_cell.angle_alpha   90.00
_cell.angle_beta   90.00
_cell.angle_gamma   90.00
#
_symmetry.space_group_name_H-M   'P 1'
#
loop_
_entity.id
_entity.type
_entity.pdbx_description
1 polymer ?
#
loop_
_entity_poly.entity_id
_entity_poly.type
_entity_poly.pdbx_seq_one_letter_code
_entity_poly.pdbx_strand_id
1 'polypeptide(L)'
;TIAVKSAAVVAVEAMEGTDLVIARAGQLAGSGVRIIKVAKPNQDMRFDVPVVGVSTIEAMREAGATVLSVDAGKTLMIDGDAITRAANAAGITIVGRPRPLA
;
A
#
# COMPACT_ATOMS: atom_id res chain seq x y z
N THR A 1 6.74 -3.29 -1.06
CA THR A 1 5.54 -3.23 -0.20
C THR A 1 5.59 -4.35 0.82
N ILE A 2 5.05 -4.12 2.02
CA ILE A 2 4.83 -5.17 3.02
C ILE A 2 3.37 -5.15 3.50
N ALA A 3 2.84 -6.32 3.86
CA ALA A 3 1.55 -6.46 4.51
C ALA A 3 1.75 -6.95 5.95
N VAL A 4 1.07 -6.31 6.90
CA VAL A 4 1.18 -6.65 8.33
C VAL A 4 -0.19 -6.84 8.98
N LYS A 5 -0.26 -7.73 9.97
CA LYS A 5 -1.42 -7.92 10.84
C LYS A 5 -0.95 -8.36 12.21
N SER A 6 -1.48 -7.74 13.28
CA SER A 6 -1.16 -8.10 14.66
C SER A 6 0.35 -8.18 14.94
N ALA A 7 1.11 -7.17 14.49
CA ALA A 7 2.58 -7.08 14.58
C ALA A 7 3.37 -8.17 13.83
N ALA A 8 2.72 -9.04 13.05
CA ALA A 8 3.38 -10.01 12.18
C ALA A 8 3.47 -9.47 10.74
N VAL A 9 4.60 -9.74 10.08
CA VAL A 9 4.74 -9.57 8.62
C VAL A 9 4.06 -10.76 7.96
N VAL A 10 2.98 -10.49 7.22
CA VAL A 10 2.18 -11.52 6.54
C VAL A 10 2.75 -11.81 5.16
N ALA A 11 3.13 -10.75 4.43
CA ALA A 11 3.69 -10.87 3.09
C ALA A 11 4.65 -9.71 2.80
N VAL A 12 5.65 -9.99 1.98
CA VAL A 12 6.62 -9.03 1.45
C VAL A 12 6.59 -9.14 -0.07
N GLU A 13 6.42 -8.00 -0.73
CA GLU A 13 6.44 -7.90 -2.18
C GLU A 13 7.84 -8.21 -2.71
N ALA A 14 7.90 -9.09 -3.71
CA ALA A 14 9.08 -9.34 -4.52
C ALA A 14 8.74 -9.11 -6.00
N MET A 15 9.02 -10.09 -6.86
CA MET A 15 8.84 -9.98 -8.31
C MET A 15 7.37 -10.07 -8.75
N GLU A 16 6.46 -10.50 -7.86
CA GLU A 16 5.05 -10.67 -8.17
C GLU A 16 4.28 -9.36 -8.28
N GLY A 17 4.81 -8.27 -7.73
CA GLY A 17 4.17 -6.96 -7.73
C GLY A 17 3.12 -6.76 -6.63
N THR A 18 2.61 -5.52 -6.57
CA THR A 18 1.84 -5.02 -5.43
C THR A 18 0.48 -5.72 -5.27
N ASP A 19 -0.25 -5.95 -6.36
CA ASP A 19 -1.60 -6.49 -6.27
C ASP A 19 -1.59 -7.97 -5.83
N LEU A 20 -0.63 -8.75 -6.34
CA LEU A 20 -0.45 -10.14 -5.93
C LEU A 20 -0.01 -10.28 -4.48
N VAL A 21 0.84 -9.37 -3.95
CA VAL A 21 1.18 -9.41 -2.53
C VAL A 21 -0.02 -9.06 -1.63
N ILE A 22 -0.90 -8.14 -2.06
CA ILE A 22 -2.10 -7.76 -1.31
C ILE A 22 -3.09 -8.92 -1.27
N ALA A 23 -3.36 -9.54 -2.43
CA ALA A 23 -4.23 -10.71 -2.52
C ALA A 23 -3.71 -11.87 -1.65
N ARG A 24 -2.40 -12.16 -1.75
CA ARG A 24 -1.74 -13.18 -0.93
C ARG A 24 -1.86 -12.89 0.57
N ALA A 25 -1.72 -11.63 0.98
CA ALA A 25 -1.87 -11.26 2.39
C ALA A 25 -3.31 -11.49 2.90
N GLY A 26 -4.32 -11.15 2.10
CA GLY A 26 -5.73 -11.41 2.43
C GLY A 26 -6.03 -12.90 2.53
N GLN A 27 -5.47 -13.73 1.64
CA GLN A 27 -5.61 -15.19 1.70
C GLN A 27 -4.96 -15.80 2.94
N LEU A 28 -3.77 -15.34 3.32
CA LEU A 28 -3.01 -15.89 4.45
C LEU A 28 -3.55 -15.45 5.81
N ALA A 29 -4.00 -14.20 5.93
CA ALA A 29 -4.31 -13.58 7.23
C ALA A 29 -5.77 -13.13 7.37
N GLY A 30 -6.59 -13.24 6.33
CA GLY A 30 -7.95 -12.72 6.30
C GLY A 30 -8.01 -11.19 6.34
N SER A 31 -9.20 -10.65 6.62
CA SER A 31 -9.43 -9.20 6.69
C SER A 31 -8.62 -8.52 7.81
N GLY A 32 -8.42 -7.21 7.69
CA GLY A 32 -7.71 -6.39 8.67
C GLY A 32 -6.19 -6.32 8.48
N VAL A 33 -5.66 -6.78 7.35
CA VAL A 33 -4.26 -6.52 6.98
C VAL A 33 -4.04 -5.02 6.71
N ARG A 34 -2.85 -4.53 7.01
CA ARG A 34 -2.40 -3.17 6.66
C ARG A 34 -1.28 -3.26 5.65
N ILE A 35 -1.34 -2.43 4.62
CA ILE A 35 -0.39 -2.38 3.52
C ILE A 35 0.53 -1.19 3.72
N ILE A 36 1.83 -1.42 3.62
CA ILE A 36 2.85 -0.38 3.75
C ILE A 36 3.72 -0.38 2.49
N LYS A 37 3.71 0.75 1.77
CA LYS A 37 4.56 0.98 0.59
C LYS A 37 5.61 2.03 0.92
N VAL A 38 6.86 1.59 0.99
CA VAL A 38 8.02 2.42 1.27
C VAL A 38 8.86 2.61 0.02
N ALA A 39 9.47 3.79 -0.13
CA ALA A 39 10.51 4.00 -1.14
C ALA A 39 11.83 3.44 -0.62
N LYS A 40 12.62 2.76 -1.47
CA LYS A 40 13.95 2.26 -1.08
C LYS A 40 14.84 3.43 -0.56
N PRO A 41 15.81 3.17 0.33
CA PRO A 41 16.67 4.23 0.88
C PRO A 41 17.30 5.13 -0.19
N ASN A 42 17.81 4.52 -1.26
CA ASN A 42 18.43 5.19 -2.41
C ASN A 42 17.58 5.09 -3.68
N GLN A 43 16.26 5.17 -3.53
CA GLN A 43 15.32 5.14 -4.66
C GLN A 43 15.61 6.32 -5.60
N ASP A 44 16.03 6.04 -6.84
CA ASP A 44 16.13 7.08 -7.86
C ASP A 44 14.74 7.39 -8.42
N MET A 45 14.18 8.50 -7.95
CA MET A 45 12.83 8.95 -8.30
C MET A 45 12.69 9.36 -9.78
N ARG A 46 13.78 9.43 -10.55
CA ARG A 46 13.71 9.68 -12.01
C ARG A 46 13.36 8.42 -12.79
N PHE A 47 13.63 7.25 -12.23
CA PHE A 47 13.48 5.97 -12.92
C PHE A 47 12.43 5.06 -12.29
N ASP A 48 12.23 5.14 -10.97
CA ASP A 48 11.33 4.24 -10.25
C ASP A 48 10.69 4.98 -9.07
N VAL A 49 9.52 5.57 -9.35
CA VAL A 49 8.68 6.25 -8.36
C VAL A 49 7.66 5.23 -7.84
N PRO A 50 7.55 4.98 -6.52
CA PRO A 50 6.48 4.17 -5.98
C PRO A 50 5.11 4.75 -6.35
N VAL A 51 4.23 3.93 -6.93
CA VAL A 51 2.89 4.36 -7.37
C VAL A 51 1.79 3.61 -6.61
N VAL A 52 0.71 4.31 -6.27
CA VAL A 52 -0.56 3.74 -5.82
C VAL A 52 -1.72 4.42 -6.55
N GLY A 53 -2.76 3.67 -6.88
CA GLY A 53 -3.94 4.15 -7.61
C GLY A 53 -5.22 3.48 -7.14
N VAL A 54 -6.31 3.71 -7.85
CA VAL A 54 -7.61 3.07 -7.62
C VAL A 54 -7.50 1.55 -7.65
N SER A 55 -6.71 0.99 -8.59
CA SER A 55 -6.49 -0.46 -8.66
C SER A 55 -5.89 -1.04 -7.37
N THR A 56 -4.96 -0.30 -6.73
CA THR A 56 -4.40 -0.69 -5.43
C THR A 56 -5.48 -0.73 -4.35
N ILE A 57 -6.40 0.24 -4.35
CA ILE A 57 -7.53 0.29 -3.41
C ILE A 57 -8.52 -0.86 -3.67
N GLU A 58 -8.76 -1.21 -4.94
CA GLU A 58 -9.62 -2.34 -5.31
C GLU A 58 -9.03 -3.67 -4.82
N ALA A 59 -7.74 -3.92 -5.08
CA ALA A 59 -7.04 -5.09 -4.57
C ALA A 59 -7.08 -5.15 -3.03
N MET A 60 -6.91 -4.00 -2.37
CA MET A 60 -7.03 -3.90 -0.92
C MET A 60 -8.43 -4.22 -0.42
N ARG A 61 -9.48 -3.72 -1.08
CA ARG A 61 -10.87 -4.01 -0.73
C ARG A 61 -11.16 -5.50 -0.85
N GLU A 62 -10.74 -6.13 -1.95
CA GLU A 62 -10.91 -7.58 -2.16
C GLU A 62 -10.18 -8.41 -1.10
N ALA A 63 -8.97 -8.00 -0.70
CA ALA A 63 -8.21 -8.65 0.37
C ALA A 63 -8.73 -8.34 1.79
N GLY A 64 -9.72 -7.45 1.93
CA GLY A 64 -10.19 -6.97 3.23
C GLY A 64 -9.14 -6.15 4.00
N ALA A 65 -8.20 -5.51 3.30
CA ALA A 65 -7.22 -4.61 3.90
C ALA A 65 -7.88 -3.32 4.40
N THR A 66 -7.30 -2.69 5.41
CA THR A 66 -7.94 -1.55 6.11
C THR A 66 -7.13 -0.25 6.06
N VAL A 67 -5.82 -0.34 5.83
CA VAL A 67 -4.93 0.82 5.83
C VAL A 67 -3.89 0.69 4.73
N LEU A 68 -3.67 1.78 4.00
CA LEU A 68 -2.55 1.99 3.09
C LEU A 68 -1.62 3.07 3.68
N SER A 69 -0.44 2.67 4.13
CA SER A 69 0.63 3.62 4.49
C SER A 69 1.59 3.81 3.33
N VAL A 70 1.89 5.05 3.00
CA VAL A 70 2.88 5.44 1.99
C VAL A 70 3.90 6.41 2.59
N ASP A 71 5.11 6.47 2.01
CA ASP A 71 6.07 7.51 2.38
C ASP A 71 5.64 8.86 1.77
N ALA A 72 5.34 9.83 2.64
CA ALA A 72 4.92 11.17 2.23
C ALA A 72 6.01 11.83 1.36
N GLY A 73 5.60 12.44 0.25
CA GLY A 73 6.50 13.08 -0.72
C GLY A 73 7.36 12.11 -1.57
N LYS A 74 7.21 10.79 -1.39
CA LYS A 74 7.98 9.77 -2.14
C LYS A 74 7.11 8.72 -2.82
N THR A 75 5.79 8.89 -2.82
CA THR A 75 4.87 7.99 -3.50
C THR A 75 3.92 8.83 -4.35
N LEU A 76 3.81 8.47 -5.63
CA LEU A 76 2.85 9.06 -6.55
C LEU A 76 1.48 8.41 -6.32
N MET A 77 0.51 9.23 -5.91
CA MET A 77 -0.90 8.84 -5.90
C MET A 77 -1.51 9.24 -7.25
N ILE A 78 -1.79 8.25 -8.09
CA ILE A 78 -2.44 8.48 -9.39
C ILE A 78 -3.96 8.55 -9.23
N ASP A 79 -4.66 8.81 -10.34
CA ASP A 79 -6.13 8.90 -10.44
C ASP A 79 -6.76 10.12 -9.74
N GLY A 80 -5.94 11.08 -9.30
CA GLY A 80 -6.38 12.32 -8.67
C GLY A 80 -7.30 12.05 -7.48
N ASP A 81 -8.45 12.71 -7.41
CA ASP A 81 -9.40 12.52 -6.30
C ASP A 81 -10.08 11.14 -6.29
N ALA A 82 -9.98 10.37 -7.39
CA ALA A 82 -10.66 9.08 -7.47
C ALA A 82 -10.09 8.05 -6.48
N ILE A 83 -8.78 8.06 -6.22
CA ILE A 83 -8.17 7.15 -5.23
C ILE A 83 -8.73 7.39 -3.82
N THR A 84 -8.87 8.65 -3.42
CA THR A 84 -9.40 9.03 -2.11
C THR A 84 -10.88 8.69 -2.00
N ARG A 85 -11.67 8.92 -3.06
CA ARG A 85 -13.08 8.50 -3.10
C ARG A 85 -13.24 6.99 -3.00
N ALA A 86 -12.44 6.23 -3.76
CA ALA A 86 -12.45 4.77 -3.71
C ALA A 86 -12.07 4.26 -2.31
N ALA A 87 -11.05 4.85 -1.69
CA ALA A 87 -10.61 4.47 -0.36
C ALA A 87 -11.69 4.75 0.69
N ASN A 88 -12.29 5.94 0.65
CA ASN A 88 -13.41 6.29 1.54
C ASN A 88 -14.60 5.34 1.37
N ALA A 89 -14.99 5.04 0.12
CA ALA A 89 -16.09 4.12 -0.15
C ALA A 89 -15.80 2.68 0.32
N ALA A 90 -14.54 2.26 0.30
CA ALA A 90 -14.09 0.96 0.78
C ALA A 90 -13.81 0.92 2.30
N GLY A 91 -13.91 2.05 3.01
CA GLY A 91 -13.52 2.14 4.42
C GLY A 91 -12.02 1.97 4.68
N ILE A 92 -11.18 2.28 3.68
CA ILE A 92 -9.71 2.16 3.74
C ILE A 92 -9.11 3.52 4.10
N THR A 93 -8.27 3.54 5.13
CA THR A 93 -7.51 4.75 5.50
C THR A 93 -6.21 4.84 4.70
N ILE A 94 -5.93 5.99 4.09
CA ILE A 94 -4.63 6.29 3.49
C ILE A 94 -3.83 7.18 4.45
N VAL A 95 -2.58 6.81 4.74
CA VAL A 95 -1.68 7.56 5.62
C VAL A 95 -0.38 7.89 4.88
N GLY A 96 -0.13 9.18 4.70
CA GLY A 96 1.18 9.71 4.29
C GLY A 96 2.09 9.83 5.52
N ARG A 97 3.03 8.90 5.68
CA ARG A 97 3.93 8.87 6.83
C ARG A 97 5.20 9.66 6.51
N PRO A 98 5.58 10.67 7.33
CA PRO A 98 6.89 11.30 7.19
C PRO A 98 7.98 10.28 7.55
N ARG A 99 9.06 10.23 6.77
CA ARG A 99 10.23 9.44 7.16
C ARG A 99 10.92 10.20 8.30
N PRO A 100 11.23 9.55 9.45
CA PRO A 100 12.05 10.19 10.47
C PRO A 100 13.34 10.71 9.82
N LEU A 101 13.69 11.96 10.10
CA LEU A 101 15.03 12.45 9.80
C LEU A 101 15.98 11.58 10.62
N ALA A 102 16.84 10.83 9.92
CA ALA A 102 17.95 10.13 10.55
C ALA A 102 18.99 11.15 11.00
#